data_AF-C1F516-F1
#
_entry.id   AF-C1F516-F1
#
_cell.length_a   1.000
_cell.length_b   1.000
_cell.length_c   1.000
_cell.angle_alpha   90.00
_cell.angle_beta   90.00
_cell.angle_gamma   90.00
#
_symmetry.space_group_name_H-M   'P 1'
#
loop_
_entity.id
_entity.type
_entity.pdbx_description
1 polymer ?
#
loop_
_entity_poly.entity_id
_entity_poly.type
_entity_poly.pdbx_seq_one_letter_code
_entity_poly.pdbx_strand_id
1 'polypeptide(L)'
;MESTTGRAAARWMGICGLAAMFILTACSSAPANQQQSDARLRQQAAQATEKAKVDARVAAKQARHAASVAERKINDVAQGVREGIRKPAPGEPLHPVNVNTASQAELETLPGVGHETADSIMAHRPYQSRHDLITKGAISSREYDRLEADIQVN
;
A
#
# COMPACT_ATOMS: atom_id res chain seq x y z
N MET A 1 67.18 10.98 56.25
CA MET A 1 67.15 11.98 57.33
C MET A 1 66.25 13.09 56.82
N GLU A 2 65.06 13.39 57.31
CA GLU A 2 64.26 13.07 58.50
C GLU A 2 62.79 13.37 58.08
N SER A 3 61.88 12.39 58.10
CA SER A 3 60.93 12.08 59.20
C SER A 3 60.06 13.26 59.69
N THR A 4 58.74 13.10 59.49
CA THR A 4 57.63 13.34 60.45
C THR A 4 57.56 14.71 61.15
N THR A 5 56.43 15.42 61.22
CA THR A 5 55.30 15.21 62.16
C THR A 5 54.37 16.43 61.97
N GLY A 6 53.07 16.30 61.70
CA GLY A 6 52.01 16.19 62.70
C GLY A 6 51.52 17.56 63.25
N ARG A 7 50.32 17.99 62.84
CA ARG A 7 49.39 18.80 63.65
C ARG A 7 48.11 17.96 63.76
N ALA A 8 47.96 17.14 64.81
CA ALA A 8 47.26 17.49 66.05
C ALA A 8 45.82 17.97 65.75
N ALA A 9 44.83 17.07 65.66
CA ALA A 9 44.12 16.37 66.74
C ALA A 9 43.02 17.22 67.41
N ALA A 10 41.77 16.91 67.05
CA ALA A 10 40.57 17.06 67.87
C ALA A 10 39.46 16.22 67.19
N ARG A 11 39.45 14.88 67.27
CA ARG A 11 39.00 14.04 68.39
C ARG A 11 37.70 14.54 69.03
N TRP A 12 36.57 14.24 68.40
CA TRP A 12 35.29 14.02 69.09
C TRP A 12 34.73 12.68 68.63
N MET A 13 35.11 11.63 69.34
CA MET A 13 34.47 10.31 69.26
C MET A 13 34.09 9.94 70.68
N GLY A 14 32.86 10.30 71.06
CA GLY A 14 32.20 9.85 72.28
C GLY A 14 31.53 8.50 72.01
N ILE A 15 32.28 7.45 72.27
CA ILE A 15 31.88 6.05 72.23
C ILE A 15 30.94 5.77 73.41
N CYS A 16 29.80 5.14 73.15
CA CYS A 16 29.14 4.23 74.10
C CYS A 16 28.29 3.24 73.29
N GLY A 17 28.90 2.10 72.95
CA GLY A 17 28.18 0.99 72.36
C GLY A 17 27.22 0.37 73.37
N LEU A 18 25.95 0.30 73.02
CA LEU A 18 24.99 -0.67 73.56
C LEU A 18 24.03 -1.06 72.44
N ALA A 19 23.89 -2.37 72.28
CA ALA A 19 22.81 -3.08 71.60
C ALA A 19 22.72 -2.94 70.06
N ALA A 20 23.31 -3.92 69.39
CA ALA A 20 22.62 -4.54 68.27
C ALA A 20 21.19 -4.89 68.71
N MET A 21 20.20 -4.44 67.93
CA MET A 21 18.75 -4.72 67.95
C MET A 21 17.94 -3.41 67.96
N PHE A 22 17.81 -2.79 66.80
CA PHE A 22 16.59 -2.05 66.45
C PHE A 22 15.91 -2.78 65.30
N ILE A 23 15.16 -3.80 65.72
CA ILE A 23 14.12 -4.46 64.94
C ILE A 23 13.03 -3.43 64.59
N LEU A 24 12.54 -3.51 63.35
CA LEU A 24 11.27 -2.96 62.85
C LEU A 24 10.84 -1.60 63.42
N THR A 25 11.12 -0.53 62.68
CA THR A 25 10.20 0.62 62.66
C THR A 25 9.46 0.60 61.33
N ALA A 26 8.36 -0.16 61.34
CA ALA A 26 7.32 -0.01 60.35
C ALA A 26 6.69 1.39 60.47
N CYS A 27 6.43 1.97 59.30
CA CYS A 27 5.48 3.02 59.00
C CYS A 27 5.79 4.47 59.44
N SER A 28 5.55 5.36 58.47
CA SER A 28 5.34 6.83 58.59
C SER A 28 6.62 7.66 58.43
N SER A 29 7.05 8.04 57.22
CA SER A 29 6.29 8.93 56.33
C SER A 29 6.96 8.92 54.95
N ALA A 30 6.24 8.40 53.94
CA ALA A 30 6.66 8.58 52.56
C ALA A 30 6.32 10.03 52.17
N PRO A 31 7.26 10.86 51.68
CA PRO A 31 6.92 12.16 51.13
C PRO A 31 6.02 11.90 49.91
N ALA A 32 4.87 12.58 49.84
CA ALA A 32 3.86 12.45 48.79
C ALA A 32 4.40 12.54 47.34
N ASN A 33 5.64 13.01 47.17
CA ASN A 33 6.35 13.16 45.90
C ASN A 33 6.76 11.84 45.23
N GLN A 34 7.09 10.79 45.99
CA GLN A 34 7.58 9.51 45.42
C GLN A 34 6.42 8.59 44.98
N GLN A 35 5.27 8.67 45.66
CA GLN A 35 4.03 8.04 45.21
C GLN A 35 3.56 8.63 43.86
N GLN A 36 3.80 9.94 43.67
CA GLN A 36 3.40 10.66 42.47
C GLN A 36 4.30 10.36 41.26
N SER A 37 5.59 10.03 41.47
CA SER A 37 6.49 9.60 40.38
C SER A 37 6.14 8.23 39.82
N ASP A 38 5.78 7.27 40.68
CA ASP A 38 5.42 5.92 40.25
C ASP A 38 4.09 5.90 39.48
N ALA A 39 3.13 6.72 39.90
CA ALA A 39 1.88 6.91 39.18
C ALA A 39 2.10 7.53 37.79
N ARG A 40 2.96 8.55 37.68
CA ARG A 40 3.32 9.16 36.40
C ARG A 40 4.05 8.18 35.48
N LEU A 41 4.96 7.37 36.02
CA LEU A 41 5.69 6.36 35.25
C LEU A 41 4.73 5.31 34.67
N ARG A 42 3.76 4.83 35.46
CA ARG A 42 2.71 3.91 34.98
C ARG A 42 1.81 4.55 33.93
N GLN A 43 1.42 5.82 34.11
CA GLN A 43 0.64 6.56 33.13
C GLN A 43 1.40 6.75 31.81
N GLN A 44 2.67 7.12 31.87
CA GLN A 44 3.53 7.24 30.70
C GLN A 44 3.70 5.90 29.98
N ALA A 45 3.92 4.81 30.72
CA ALA A 45 3.99 3.46 30.15
C ALA A 45 2.67 3.03 29.47
N ALA A 46 1.53 3.33 30.08
CA ALA A 46 0.21 3.06 29.51
C ALA A 46 -0.04 3.87 28.22
N GLN A 47 0.30 5.17 28.24
CA GLN A 47 0.18 6.05 27.06
C GLN A 47 1.14 5.63 25.93
N ALA A 48 2.37 5.24 26.26
CA ALA A 48 3.34 4.73 25.30
C ALA A 48 2.85 3.42 24.65
N THR A 49 2.21 2.55 25.43
CA THR A 49 1.63 1.29 24.93
C THR A 49 0.42 1.53 24.02
N GLU A 50 -0.48 2.45 24.39
CA GLU A 50 -1.62 2.80 23.54
C GLU A 50 -1.18 3.48 22.24
N LYS A 51 -0.22 4.41 22.32
CA LYS A 51 0.37 5.03 21.13
C LYS A 51 1.03 3.98 20.23
N ALA A 52 1.84 3.09 20.79
CA ALA A 52 2.48 2.02 20.03
C ALA A 52 1.46 1.10 19.33
N LYS A 53 0.33 0.78 19.99
CA LYS A 53 -0.76 -0.02 19.41
C LYS A 53 -1.48 0.71 18.27
N VAL A 54 -1.71 2.02 18.41
CA VAL A 54 -2.30 2.84 17.35
C VAL A 54 -1.34 2.93 16.16
N ASP A 55 -0.08 3.24 16.40
CA ASP A 55 0.95 3.34 15.37
C ASP A 55 1.13 2.01 14.62
N ALA A 56 1.14 0.88 15.34
CA ALA A 56 1.18 -0.45 14.73
C ALA A 56 -0.05 -0.75 13.86
N ARG A 57 -1.25 -0.35 14.28
CA ARG A 57 -2.48 -0.51 13.49
C ARG A 57 -2.48 0.37 12.23
N VAL A 58 -1.97 1.59 12.33
CA VAL A 58 -1.84 2.52 11.20
C VAL A 58 -0.81 1.98 10.21
N ALA A 59 0.36 1.54 10.69
CA ALA A 59 1.39 0.93 9.85
C ALA A 59 0.87 -0.32 9.13
N ALA A 60 0.14 -1.20 9.82
CA ALA A 60 -0.46 -2.38 9.20
C ALA A 60 -1.52 -2.04 8.14
N LYS A 61 -2.35 -1.01 8.37
CA LYS A 61 -3.32 -0.53 7.37
C LYS A 61 -2.61 0.07 6.16
N GLN A 62 -1.61 0.91 6.36
CA GLN A 62 -0.84 1.54 5.29
C GLN A 62 -0.11 0.49 4.44
N ALA A 63 0.48 -0.54 5.06
CA ALA A 63 1.11 -1.64 4.36
C ALA A 63 0.12 -2.40 3.46
N ARG A 64 -1.10 -2.70 3.96
CA ARG A 64 -2.15 -3.35 3.15
C ARG A 64 -2.62 -2.46 2.00
N HIS A 65 -2.80 -1.17 2.24
CA HIS A 65 -3.16 -0.23 1.18
C HIS A 65 -2.08 -0.18 0.09
N ALA A 66 -0.82 -0.02 0.48
CA ALA A 66 0.32 -0.01 -0.44
C ALA A 66 0.42 -1.31 -1.25
N ALA A 67 0.26 -2.47 -0.61
CA ALA A 67 0.23 -3.77 -1.29
C ALA A 67 -0.91 -3.87 -2.31
N SER A 68 -2.14 -3.49 -1.93
CA SER A 68 -3.30 -3.52 -2.85
C SER A 68 -3.15 -2.59 -4.05
N VAL A 69 -2.46 -1.44 -3.88
CA VAL A 69 -2.20 -0.49 -4.96
C VAL A 69 -1.12 -1.04 -5.88
N ALA A 70 -0.08 -1.67 -5.33
CA ALA A 70 0.95 -2.32 -6.13
C ALA A 70 0.37 -3.49 -6.96
N GLU A 71 -0.49 -4.31 -6.37
CA GLU A 71 -1.18 -5.41 -7.07
C GLU A 71 -2.05 -4.91 -8.24
N ARG A 72 -2.84 -3.85 -8.03
CA ARG A 72 -3.62 -3.25 -9.12
C ARG A 72 -2.73 -2.75 -10.25
N LYS A 73 -1.68 -1.99 -9.93
CA LYS A 73 -0.73 -1.51 -10.94
C LYS A 73 -0.04 -2.63 -11.70
N ILE A 74 0.27 -3.76 -11.06
CA ILE A 74 0.85 -4.93 -11.74
C ILE A 74 -0.16 -5.55 -12.72
N ASN A 75 -1.43 -5.66 -12.33
CA ASN A 75 -2.48 -6.16 -13.21
C ASN A 75 -2.75 -5.21 -14.38
N ASP A 76 -2.79 -3.89 -14.13
CA ASP A 76 -2.98 -2.86 -15.15
C ASP A 76 -1.80 -2.84 -16.14
N VAL A 77 -0.56 -3.03 -15.65
CA VAL A 77 0.62 -3.19 -16.53
C VAL A 77 0.56 -4.50 -17.30
N ALA A 78 0.12 -5.60 -16.69
CA ALA A 78 -0.03 -6.87 -17.41
C ALA A 78 -1.12 -6.80 -18.50
N GLN A 79 -2.19 -6.05 -18.26
CA GLN A 79 -3.21 -5.74 -19.27
C GLN A 79 -2.63 -4.81 -20.35
N GLY A 80 -1.99 -3.71 -19.96
CA GLY A 80 -1.34 -2.78 -20.88
C GLY A 80 -0.21 -3.38 -21.72
N VAL A 81 0.47 -4.43 -21.25
CA VAL A 81 1.47 -5.19 -22.02
C VAL A 81 0.80 -6.15 -23.02
N ARG A 82 -0.33 -6.78 -22.65
CA ARG A 82 -1.12 -7.58 -23.60
C ARG A 82 -1.73 -6.69 -24.69
N GLU A 83 -2.18 -5.49 -24.32
CA GLU A 83 -2.74 -4.48 -25.22
C GLU A 83 -1.64 -3.74 -26.01
N GLY A 84 -0.44 -3.57 -25.44
CA GLY A 84 0.62 -2.68 -25.95
C GLY A 84 1.76 -3.34 -26.74
N ILE A 85 1.94 -4.67 -26.70
CA ILE A 85 3.01 -5.35 -27.49
C ILE A 85 2.68 -5.45 -29.00
N ARG A 86 1.55 -4.89 -29.43
CA ARG A 86 1.17 -4.85 -30.83
C ARG A 86 0.65 -3.47 -31.20
N LYS A 87 1.54 -2.48 -31.14
CA LYS A 87 1.35 -1.28 -31.98
C LYS A 87 1.96 -1.61 -33.33
N PRO A 88 1.16 -1.85 -34.38
CA PRO A 88 1.73 -2.09 -35.70
C PRO A 88 2.42 -0.82 -36.15
N ALA A 89 3.46 -0.96 -36.98
CA ALA A 89 3.90 0.16 -37.79
C ALA A 89 2.68 0.71 -38.57
N PRO A 90 2.59 2.02 -38.82
CA PRO A 90 1.52 2.57 -39.66
C PRO A 90 1.44 1.81 -40.99
N GLY A 91 0.38 1.02 -41.19
CA GLY A 91 0.14 0.25 -42.42
C GLY A 91 0.27 -1.28 -42.34
N GLU A 92 0.56 -1.89 -41.18
CA GLU A 92 0.55 -3.36 -41.04
C GLU A 92 -0.63 -3.87 -40.18
N PRO A 93 -1.48 -4.77 -40.69
CA PRO A 93 -2.52 -5.41 -39.88
C PRO A 93 -1.89 -6.47 -38.96
N LEU A 94 -2.05 -6.31 -37.65
CA LEU A 94 -1.66 -7.32 -36.65
C LEU A 94 -2.66 -8.45 -36.59
N HIS A 95 -2.75 -9.22 -37.67
CA HIS A 95 -3.82 -10.19 -37.89
C HIS A 95 -5.20 -9.52 -37.99
N PRO A 96 -6.11 -10.06 -38.82
CA PRO A 96 -7.46 -9.52 -38.89
C PRO A 96 -8.17 -9.59 -37.52
N VAL A 97 -8.80 -8.50 -37.12
CA VAL A 97 -9.57 -8.40 -35.87
C VAL A 97 -10.84 -9.22 -36.00
N ASN A 98 -11.07 -10.12 -35.05
CA ASN A 98 -12.29 -10.93 -35.03
C ASN A 98 -13.46 -10.12 -34.46
N VAL A 99 -14.42 -9.77 -35.31
CA VAL A 99 -15.56 -8.90 -34.94
C VAL A 99 -16.50 -9.52 -33.90
N ASN A 100 -16.49 -10.84 -33.74
CA ASN A 100 -17.33 -11.56 -32.78
C ASN A 100 -16.72 -11.59 -31.38
N THR A 101 -15.39 -11.57 -31.26
CA THR A 101 -14.69 -11.77 -29.98
C THR A 101 -13.84 -10.59 -29.55
N ALA A 102 -13.58 -9.64 -30.44
CA ALA A 102 -12.76 -8.47 -30.13
C ALA A 102 -13.34 -7.66 -28.97
N SER A 103 -12.45 -7.14 -28.13
CA SER A 103 -12.76 -6.09 -27.17
C SER A 103 -13.00 -4.75 -27.89
N GLN A 104 -13.59 -3.80 -27.17
CA GLN A 104 -13.81 -2.45 -27.68
C GLN A 104 -12.49 -1.79 -28.10
N ALA A 105 -11.45 -1.89 -27.27
CA ALA A 105 -10.13 -1.33 -27.56
C ALA A 105 -9.50 -1.94 -28.82
N GLU A 106 -9.68 -3.24 -29.06
CA GLU A 106 -9.21 -3.91 -30.29
C GLU A 106 -9.97 -3.42 -31.53
N LEU A 107 -11.29 -3.21 -31.43
CA LEU A 107 -12.08 -2.64 -32.52
C LEU A 107 -11.64 -1.20 -32.84
N GLU A 108 -11.35 -0.39 -31.83
CA GLU A 108 -10.86 0.99 -31.98
C GLU A 108 -9.46 1.09 -32.60
N THR A 109 -8.71 -0.02 -32.70
CA THR A 109 -7.46 -0.05 -33.47
C THR A 109 -7.66 -0.02 -34.98
N LEU A 110 -8.89 -0.32 -35.44
CA LEU A 110 -9.23 -0.38 -36.85
C LEU A 110 -9.33 1.03 -37.48
N PRO A 111 -8.91 1.20 -38.76
CA PRO A 111 -8.85 2.51 -39.38
C PRO A 111 -10.24 3.14 -39.54
N GLY A 112 -10.50 4.19 -38.77
CA GLY A 112 -11.77 4.93 -38.81
C GLY A 112 -12.87 4.36 -37.94
N VAL A 113 -12.57 3.40 -37.06
CA VAL A 113 -13.49 2.92 -36.01
C VAL A 113 -13.22 3.71 -34.74
N GLY A 114 -14.21 4.48 -34.31
CA GLY A 114 -14.21 5.14 -33.00
C GLY A 114 -15.08 4.39 -31.99
N HIS A 115 -15.22 4.95 -30.79
CA HIS A 115 -16.04 4.40 -29.71
C HIS A 115 -17.47 4.05 -30.15
N GLU A 116 -18.15 4.96 -30.84
CA GLU A 116 -19.53 4.76 -31.32
C GLU A 116 -19.65 3.58 -32.31
N THR A 117 -18.73 3.51 -33.26
CA THR A 117 -18.69 2.42 -34.25
C THR A 117 -18.34 1.09 -33.58
N ALA A 118 -17.39 1.09 -32.64
CA ALA A 118 -17.02 -0.10 -31.87
C ALA A 118 -18.21 -0.62 -31.06
N ASP A 119 -18.93 0.25 -30.36
CA ASP A 119 -20.13 -0.09 -29.60
C ASP A 119 -21.23 -0.66 -30.50
N SER A 120 -21.44 -0.05 -31.68
CA SER A 120 -22.38 -0.57 -32.68
C SER A 120 -22.00 -1.98 -33.15
N ILE A 121 -20.71 -2.24 -33.39
CA ILE A 121 -20.21 -3.58 -33.73
C ILE A 121 -20.45 -4.57 -32.59
N MET A 122 -20.23 -4.16 -31.32
CA MET A 122 -20.49 -5.05 -30.19
C MET A 122 -21.98 -5.35 -30.00
N ALA A 123 -22.84 -4.36 -30.23
CA ALA A 123 -24.29 -4.46 -30.04
C ALA A 123 -24.97 -5.42 -31.03
N HIS A 124 -24.43 -5.58 -32.24
CA HIS A 124 -25.05 -6.38 -33.31
C HIS A 124 -24.47 -7.80 -33.46
N ARG A 125 -23.57 -8.22 -32.55
CA ARG A 125 -23.05 -9.58 -32.48
C ARG A 125 -24.17 -10.60 -32.25
N PRO A 126 -24.07 -11.83 -32.77
CA PRO A 126 -22.96 -12.39 -33.55
C PRO A 126 -23.10 -12.15 -35.06
N TYR A 127 -21.97 -12.15 -35.77
CA TYR A 127 -21.88 -12.09 -37.23
C TYR A 127 -21.52 -13.47 -37.80
N GLN A 128 -22.20 -13.90 -38.86
CA GLN A 128 -21.91 -15.14 -39.59
C GLN A 128 -20.97 -14.89 -40.77
N SER A 129 -21.01 -13.68 -41.32
CA SER A 129 -20.14 -13.26 -42.42
C SER A 129 -19.67 -11.82 -42.23
N ARG A 130 -18.58 -11.42 -42.90
CA ARG A 130 -18.12 -10.01 -42.88
C ARG A 130 -19.20 -9.05 -43.41
N HIS A 131 -20.01 -9.49 -44.37
CA HIS A 131 -21.09 -8.68 -44.92
C HIS A 131 -22.23 -8.42 -43.91
N ASP A 132 -22.31 -9.21 -42.85
CA ASP A 132 -23.32 -9.02 -41.80
C ASP A 132 -23.12 -7.70 -41.04
N LEU A 133 -21.90 -7.15 -41.03
CA LEU A 133 -21.64 -5.84 -40.42
C LEU A 133 -22.43 -4.72 -41.13
N ILE A 134 -22.63 -4.83 -42.44
CA ILE A 134 -23.44 -3.87 -43.20
C ILE A 134 -24.92 -4.19 -43.06
N THR A 135 -25.32 -5.46 -43.27
CA THR A 135 -26.74 -5.84 -43.32
C THR A 135 -27.44 -5.69 -41.97
N LYS A 136 -26.69 -5.82 -40.86
CA LYS A 136 -27.20 -5.55 -39.51
C LYS A 136 -27.09 -4.08 -39.10
N GLY A 137 -26.54 -3.21 -39.94
CA GLY A 137 -26.39 -1.79 -39.64
C GLY A 137 -25.33 -1.48 -38.59
N ALA A 138 -24.37 -2.39 -38.37
CA ALA A 138 -23.28 -2.14 -37.42
C ALA A 138 -22.33 -1.07 -37.93
N ILE A 139 -22.05 -1.07 -39.24
CA ILE A 139 -21.23 -0.08 -39.95
C ILE A 139 -21.86 0.27 -41.30
N SER A 140 -21.48 1.41 -41.86
CA SER A 140 -21.83 1.81 -43.22
C SER A 140 -21.00 1.09 -44.29
N SER A 141 -21.50 1.07 -45.54
CA SER A 141 -20.74 0.50 -46.68
C SER A 141 -19.35 1.13 -46.84
N ARG A 142 -19.23 2.45 -46.64
CA ARG A 142 -17.95 3.17 -46.76
C ARG A 142 -16.96 2.80 -45.64
N GLU A 143 -17.45 2.45 -44.46
CA GLU A 143 -16.60 1.94 -43.38
C GLU A 143 -16.17 0.51 -43.68
N TYR A 144 -17.09 -0.33 -44.15
CA TYR A 144 -16.77 -1.70 -44.55
C TYR A 144 -15.63 -1.77 -45.57
N ASP A 145 -15.68 -0.95 -46.63
CA ASP A 145 -14.64 -0.92 -47.68
C ASP A 145 -13.24 -0.61 -47.13
N ARG A 146 -13.14 0.12 -46.01
CA ARG A 146 -11.87 0.44 -45.35
C ARG A 146 -11.41 -0.66 -44.38
N LEU A 147 -12.34 -1.49 -43.91
CA LEU A 147 -12.12 -2.45 -42.83
C LEU A 147 -12.03 -3.89 -43.33
N GLU A 148 -12.52 -4.20 -44.53
CA GLU A 148 -12.69 -5.58 -44.99
C GLU A 148 -11.40 -6.42 -44.99
N ALA A 149 -10.24 -5.78 -45.16
CA ALA A 149 -8.92 -6.41 -45.11
C ALA A 149 -8.42 -6.67 -43.68
N ASP A 150 -8.89 -5.87 -42.71
CA ASP A 150 -8.43 -5.87 -41.33
C ASP A 150 -9.40 -6.59 -40.38
N ILE A 151 -10.53 -7.12 -40.89
CA ILE A 151 -11.53 -7.82 -40.10
C ILE A 151 -11.73 -9.27 -40.55
N GLN A 152 -12.06 -10.13 -39.59
CA GLN A 152 -12.44 -11.52 -39.85
C GLN A 152 -13.65 -11.94 -39.02
N VAL A 153 -14.32 -13.00 -39.51
CA VAL A 153 -15.39 -13.72 -38.82
C VAL A 153 -14.93 -15.17 -38.68
N ASN A 154 -15.18 -15.78 -37.51
CA ASN A 154 -14.78 -17.15 -37.17
C ASN A 154 -15.98 -18.02 -36.83
#